data_AF-X1NEE4-F1
#
_entry.id   AF-X1NEE4-F1
#
_cell.length_a   1.000
_cell.length_b   1.000
_cell.length_c   1.000
_cell.angle_alpha   90.00
_cell.angle_beta   90.00
_cell.angle_gamma   90.00
#
_symmetry.space_group_name_H-M   'P 1'
#
loop_
_entity.id
_entity.type
_entity.pdbx_description
1 polymer ?
#
loop_
_entity_poly.entity_id
_entity_poly.type
_entity_poly.pdbx_seq_one_letter_code
_entity_poly.pdbx_strand_id
1 'polypeptide(L)'
;MGEPVLVALLYADRVIVEEGNHKKSIIGSFTRFFADKIPTSFPPWYIYAAVTNLSGPHAFSINLVHDKEKQVVVPISGKFEVKRPGDVVDLIIP
;
A
#
# COMPACT_ATOMS: atom_id res chain seq x y z
N MET A 1 24.11 -3.05 6.21
CA MET A 1 22.63 -3.12 6.19
C MET A 1 22.18 -1.91 5.40
N GLY A 2 21.42 -2.08 4.32
CA GLY A 2 21.03 -0.95 3.49
C GLY A 2 19.82 -0.21 4.05
N GLU A 3 19.60 1.01 3.59
CA GLU A 3 18.46 1.83 4.01
C GLU A 3 17.14 1.25 3.48
N PRO A 4 16.05 1.25 4.26
CA PRO A 4 14.74 0.82 3.79
C PRO A 4 14.33 1.51 2.49
N VAL A 5 13.86 0.74 1.51
CA VAL A 5 13.43 1.28 0.21
C VAL A 5 11.96 0.96 -0.02
N LEU A 6 11.16 2.01 -0.28
CA LEU A 6 9.81 1.87 -0.81
C LEU A 6 9.89 1.68 -2.32
N VAL A 7 9.60 0.48 -2.78
CA VAL A 7 9.70 0.06 -4.19
C VAL A 7 8.44 0.45 -4.96
N ALA A 8 7.28 0.35 -4.33
CA ALA A 8 6.01 0.69 -4.94
C ALA A 8 5.03 1.28 -3.91
N LEU A 9 4.21 2.23 -4.36
CA LEU A 9 3.03 2.71 -3.65
C LEU A 9 1.98 3.08 -4.70
N LEU A 10 0.95 2.24 -4.83
CA LEU A 10 -0.04 2.31 -5.89
C LEU A 10 -1.45 2.21 -5.32
N TYR A 11 -2.39 2.92 -5.94
CA TYR A 11 -3.80 2.65 -5.77
C TYR A 11 -4.29 1.70 -6.85
N ALA A 12 -5.23 0.82 -6.52
CA ALA A 12 -5.80 -0.13 -7.46
C ALA A 12 -7.26 -0.47 -7.10
N ASP A 13 -8.08 -0.81 -8.09
CA ASP A 13 -9.43 -1.30 -7.84
C ASP A 13 -9.41 -2.66 -7.13
N ARG A 14 -8.44 -3.53 -7.48
CA ARG A 14 -8.22 -4.82 -6.84
C ARG A 14 -6.75 -5.23 -6.83
N VAL A 15 -6.37 -5.97 -5.81
CA VAL A 15 -5.11 -6.72 -5.77
C VAL A 15 -5.44 -8.21 -5.61
N ILE A 16 -5.01 -9.02 -6.56
CA ILE A 16 -5.23 -10.48 -6.56
C ILE A 16 -3.89 -11.15 -6.28
N VAL A 17 -3.88 -12.09 -5.33
CA VAL A 17 -2.72 -12.96 -5.05
C VAL A 17 -3.07 -14.37 -5.51
N GLU A 18 -2.33 -14.89 -6.49
CA GLU A 18 -2.52 -16.26 -6.97
C GLU A 18 -2.08 -17.27 -5.90
N GLU A 19 -2.93 -18.25 -5.58
CA GLU A 19 -2.67 -19.22 -4.51
C GLU A 19 -1.47 -20.12 -4.81
N GLY A 20 -1.28 -20.52 -6.07
CA GLY A 20 -0.26 -21.51 -6.44
C GLY A 20 1.17 -20.98 -6.54
N ASN A 21 1.35 -19.72 -6.99
CA ASN A 21 2.67 -19.16 -7.24
C ASN A 21 2.90 -17.80 -6.52
N HIS A 22 1.91 -17.32 -5.78
CA HIS A 22 1.93 -16.04 -5.07
C HIS A 22 2.22 -14.80 -5.93
N LYS A 23 2.03 -14.90 -7.26
CA LYS A 23 2.07 -13.75 -8.16
C LYS A 23 0.92 -12.82 -7.81
N LYS A 24 1.22 -11.53 -7.93
CA LYS A 24 0.27 -10.47 -7.63
C LYS A 24 -0.16 -9.79 -8.92
N SER A 25 -1.46 -9.71 -9.12
CA SER A 25 -2.06 -8.94 -10.20
C SER A 25 -2.69 -7.67 -9.61
N ILE A 26 -2.22 -6.52 -10.08
CA ILE A 26 -2.75 -5.21 -9.70
C ILE A 26 -3.71 -4.78 -10.80
N ILE A 27 -5.01 -4.78 -10.50
CA ILE A 27 -6.07 -4.55 -11.48
C ILE A 27 -6.60 -3.13 -11.32
N GLY A 28 -6.63 -2.38 -12.42
CA GLY A 28 -7.12 -1.00 -12.42
C GLY A 28 -6.26 -0.09 -11.56
N SER A 29 -4.95 -0.04 -11.80
CA SER A 29 -4.07 0.89 -11.08
C SER A 29 -4.34 2.33 -11.48
N PHE A 30 -4.43 3.24 -10.50
CA PHE A 30 -4.75 4.64 -10.75
C PHE A 30 -3.99 5.59 -9.82
N THR A 31 -4.04 6.88 -10.14
CA THR A 31 -3.41 7.95 -9.34
C THR A 31 -4.38 9.05 -8.94
N ARG A 32 -5.62 9.00 -9.44
CA ARG A 32 -6.64 10.03 -9.25
C ARG A 32 -8.01 9.41 -9.09
N PHE A 33 -8.80 10.00 -8.21
CA PHE A 33 -10.23 9.75 -8.12
C PHE A 33 -10.97 10.80 -8.97
N PHE A 34 -11.94 10.35 -9.76
CA PHE A 34 -12.82 11.22 -10.56
C PHE A 34 -14.24 11.15 -10.02
N ALA A 35 -14.84 12.31 -9.75
CA ALA A 35 -16.19 12.43 -9.23
C ALA A 35 -16.94 13.55 -9.95
N ASP A 36 -18.06 13.22 -10.59
CA ASP A 36 -18.90 14.21 -11.30
C ASP A 36 -19.70 15.10 -10.35
N LYS A 37 -19.94 14.64 -9.13
CA LYS A 37 -20.64 15.37 -8.07
C LYS A 37 -20.07 15.03 -6.70
N ILE A 38 -20.19 15.97 -5.76
CA ILE A 38 -19.72 15.81 -4.38
C ILE A 38 -20.90 16.14 -3.45
N PRO A 39 -21.17 15.33 -2.39
CA PRO A 39 -20.41 14.16 -1.95
C PRO A 39 -20.61 12.94 -2.85
N THR A 40 -19.58 12.10 -2.95
CA THR A 40 -19.66 10.80 -3.64
C THR A 40 -19.03 9.71 -2.79
N SER A 41 -19.46 8.47 -3.02
CA SER A 41 -18.81 7.27 -2.48
C SER A 41 -18.09 6.58 -3.64
N PHE A 42 -16.80 6.34 -3.48
CA PHE A 42 -16.05 5.53 -4.44
C PHE A 42 -16.31 4.04 -4.20
N PRO A 43 -16.26 3.20 -5.24
CA PRO A 43 -16.16 1.75 -5.06
C PRO A 43 -14.96 1.38 -4.17
N PRO A 44 -14.93 0.18 -3.57
CA PRO A 44 -13.76 -0.31 -2.85
C PRO A 44 -12.50 -0.23 -3.72
N TRP A 45 -11.41 0.21 -3.11
CA TRP A 45 -10.10 0.36 -3.74
C TRP A 45 -9.03 -0.04 -2.72
N TYR A 46 -7.85 -0.34 -3.21
CA TYR A 46 -6.75 -0.91 -2.44
C TYR A 46 -5.52 -0.02 -2.55
N ILE A 47 -4.71 -0.04 -1.49
CA ILE A 47 -3.32 0.43 -1.52
C ILE A 47 -2.42 -0.79 -1.62
N TYR A 48 -1.59 -0.83 -2.64
CA TYR A 48 -0.46 -1.75 -2.74
C TYR A 48 0.83 -0.99 -2.45
N ALA A 49 1.54 -1.41 -1.40
CA ALA A 49 2.88 -0.92 -1.10
C ALA A 49 3.88 -2.08 -1.09
N ALA A 50 5.09 -1.85 -1.61
CA ALA A 50 6.16 -2.82 -1.59
C ALA A 50 7.40 -2.19 -0.99
N VAL A 51 7.99 -2.83 0.02
CA VAL A 51 9.20 -2.36 0.71
C VAL A 51 10.28 -3.42 0.67
N THR A 52 11.54 -3.01 0.62
CA THR A 52 12.68 -3.93 0.65
C THR A 52 13.80 -3.34 1.50
N ASN A 53 14.92 -4.07 1.59
CA ASN A 53 16.10 -3.70 2.35
C ASN A 53 15.84 -3.60 3.86
N LEU A 54 14.96 -4.46 4.35
CA LEU A 54 14.61 -4.60 5.76
C LEU A 54 15.06 -5.99 6.26
N SER A 55 15.18 -6.14 7.58
CA SER A 55 15.43 -7.43 8.23
C SER A 55 14.78 -7.46 9.62
N GLY A 56 14.20 -8.60 10.00
CA GLY A 56 13.55 -8.77 11.30
C GLY A 56 12.16 -8.11 11.40
N PRO A 57 11.68 -7.83 12.63
CA PRO A 57 10.36 -7.27 12.86
C PRO A 57 10.33 -5.76 12.59
N HIS A 58 9.31 -5.31 11.85
CA HIS A 58 9.08 -3.90 11.52
C HIS A 58 7.64 -3.49 11.80
N ALA A 59 7.47 -2.26 12.28
CA ALA A 59 6.19 -1.59 12.30
C ALA A 59 6.10 -0.65 11.10
N PHE A 60 4.90 -0.50 10.53
CA PHE A 60 4.65 0.46 9.47
C PHE A 60 3.47 1.37 9.79
N SER A 61 3.47 2.53 9.16
CA SER A 61 2.34 3.45 9.12
C SER A 61 2.20 4.03 7.71
N ILE A 62 0.97 4.05 7.20
CA ILE A 62 0.56 4.72 5.97
C ILE A 62 -0.56 5.68 6.34
N ASN A 63 -0.35 6.97 6.08
CA ASN A 63 -1.30 8.03 6.41
C ASN A 63 -1.77 8.70 5.13
N LEU A 64 -3.09 8.71 4.91
CA LEU A 64 -3.69 9.62 3.95
C LEU A 64 -3.82 10.98 4.62
N VAL A 65 -3.19 12.01 4.07
CA VAL A 65 -3.10 13.34 4.67
C VAL A 65 -3.76 14.37 3.77
N HIS A 66 -4.57 15.24 4.35
CA HIS A 66 -5.03 16.43 3.66
C HIS A 66 -3.85 17.38 3.50
N ASP A 67 -3.39 17.58 2.26
CA ASP A 67 -2.08 18.21 2.01
C ASP A 67 -1.96 19.63 2.57
N LYS A 68 -3.05 20.42 2.50
CA LYS A 68 -3.05 21.81 2.98
C LYS A 68 -3.04 21.92 4.50
N GLU A 69 -3.89 21.16 5.18
CA GLU A 69 -4.07 21.26 6.65
C GLU A 69 -3.13 20.32 7.41
N LYS A 70 -2.41 19.45 6.69
CA LYS A 70 -1.56 18.38 7.23
C LYS A 70 -2.30 17.45 8.20
N GLN A 71 -3.63 17.40 8.10
CA GLN A 71 -4.49 16.56 8.90
C GLN A 71 -4.47 15.12 8.35
N VAL A 72 -4.24 14.14 9.23
CA VAL A 72 -4.40 12.72 8.88
C VAL A 72 -5.89 12.42 8.73
N VAL A 73 -6.29 12.03 7.51
CA VAL A 73 -7.65 11.64 7.16
C VAL A 73 -7.86 10.15 7.43
N VAL A 74 -6.87 9.32 7.08
CA VAL A 74 -6.92 7.87 7.31
C VAL A 74 -5.57 7.41 7.85
N PRO A 75 -5.50 6.95 9.11
CA PRO A 75 -4.31 6.32 9.67
C PRO A 75 -4.37 4.80 9.51
N ILE A 76 -3.40 4.23 8.79
CA ILE A 76 -3.21 2.78 8.68
C ILE A 76 -1.88 2.43 9.34
N SER A 77 -1.86 1.40 10.18
CA SER A 77 -0.64 0.91 10.80
C SER A 77 -0.67 -0.59 11.04
N GLY A 78 0.50 -1.20 11.17
CA GLY A 78 0.61 -2.63 11.42
C GLY A 78 2.05 -3.05 11.68
N LYS A 79 2.24 -4.37 11.76
CA LYS A 79 3.55 -4.99 11.96
C LYS A 79 3.74 -6.13 10.96
N PHE A 80 4.96 -6.31 10.48
CA PHE A 80 5.34 -7.45 9.66
C PHE A 80 6.76 -7.91 10.02
N GLU A 81 7.11 -9.12 9.58
CA GLU A 81 8.42 -9.70 9.79
C GLU A 81 9.08 -10.01 8.45
N VAL A 82 10.33 -9.60 8.30
CA VAL A 82 11.12 -9.84 7.09
C VAL A 82 12.04 -11.01 7.35
N LYS A 83 11.75 -12.14 6.68
CA LYS A 83 12.45 -13.41 6.89
C LYS A 83 13.89 -13.39 6.38
N ARG A 84 14.15 -12.76 5.23
CA ARG A 84 15.49 -12.69 4.65
C ARG A 84 15.84 -11.25 4.25
N PRO A 85 17.07 -10.79 4.53
CA PRO A 85 17.55 -9.51 4.02
C PRO A 85 17.45 -9.46 2.49
N GLY A 86 16.75 -8.46 1.96
CA GLY A 86 16.55 -8.27 0.52
C GLY A 86 15.24 -8.85 -0.05
N ASP A 87 14.45 -9.58 0.75
CA ASP A 87 13.08 -9.92 0.34
C ASP A 87 12.28 -8.61 0.14
N VAL A 88 11.39 -8.61 -0.85
CA VAL A 88 10.38 -7.56 -1.03
C VAL A 88 9.16 -7.98 -0.21
N VAL A 89 8.74 -7.12 0.71
CA VAL A 89 7.52 -7.31 1.48
C VAL A 89 6.42 -6.44 0.89
N ASP A 90 5.32 -7.09 0.57
CA ASP A 90 4.12 -6.46 0.03
C ASP A 90 3.10 -6.22 1.13
N LEU A 91 2.56 -5.01 1.18
CA LEU A 91 1.48 -4.58 2.05
C LEU A 91 0.27 -4.29 1.16
N ILE A 92 -0.81 -5.05 1.35
CA ILE A 92 -2.08 -4.89 0.64
C ILE A 92 -3.12 -4.41 1.64
N ILE A 93 -3.66 -3.22 1.41
CA ILE A 93 -4.61 -2.57 2.33
C ILE A 93 -5.93 -2.36 1.57
N PRO A 94 -7.05 -2.93 2.05
CA PRO A 94 -8.39 -2.72 1.51
C PRO A 94 -9.03 -1.40 1.97
#